data_AF-A0A929VRZ7-F1
#
_entry.id   AF-A0A929VRZ7-F1
#
_cell.length_a   1.000
_cell.length_b   1.000
_cell.length_c   1.000
_cell.angle_alpha   90.00
_cell.angle_beta   90.00
_cell.angle_gamma   90.00
#
_symmetry.space_group_name_H-M   'P 1'
#
loop_
_entity.id
_entity.type
_entity.pdbx_description
1 polymer ?
#
loop_
_entity_poly.entity_id
_entity_poly.type
_entity_poly.pdbx_seq_one_letter_code
_entity_poly.pdbx_strand_id
1 'polypeptide(L)'
;MRNIFYSLLALLALGLGSCQRETGLTNVQTSETTTDHLIIKEVFYAGHAMIRTPSTSYNGGYSPFPGGGGYGDDTDSTAEDSTAEDSTSAATTASTRAATSEKRFYTRVDNDQYITIYNPSKQTLYLDSMAIVTNQIDPRVIFEFAPGDNFVNSYYGVNSIMCFPGKGHDYPVKPGQTIVIANHAIDHAKDYEKYLDDNGENLKEYEGIDQFLDLSKADFEWSPSTDKNNNPNVPDLMPITPNRAMSTIPEAVGLALVRLPWSPATFAQYEKRNPEADKKAKVKNPVHYINVTNTDFADFIAVEIPFNNVIDCMTICPRKRFLMKPSKLDKGFLGVTEENFSSYNNENLLKVMGLSLQRKFDGKGFVDTDNTTTDFEVKPASLSRKAATPEKPAAKPAK
;
A
#
# COMPACT_ATOMS: atom_id res chain seq x y z
N MET A 1 13.26 -71.24 52.95
CA MET A 1 12.56 -70.90 54.20
C MET A 1 12.49 -69.40 54.33
N ARG A 2 11.41 -68.93 54.95
CA ARG A 2 10.77 -67.61 54.90
C ARG A 2 11.34 -66.66 55.98
N ASN A 3 11.12 -65.34 55.80
CA ASN A 3 11.01 -64.21 56.78
C ASN A 3 11.76 -62.98 56.22
N ILE A 4 11.15 -61.95 55.62
CA ILE A 4 10.26 -60.86 56.13
C ILE A 4 10.89 -60.10 57.32
N PHE A 5 11.23 -58.81 57.13
CA PHE A 5 10.65 -57.65 57.85
C PHE A 5 11.08 -56.29 57.25
N TYR A 6 10.14 -55.35 57.28
CA TYR A 6 10.14 -53.98 56.77
C TYR A 6 10.92 -52.99 57.67
N SER A 7 11.43 -51.87 57.14
CA SER A 7 10.85 -50.52 57.38
C SER A 7 11.74 -49.36 56.91
N LEU A 8 11.04 -48.28 56.54
CA LEU A 8 11.40 -46.93 56.11
C LEU A 8 12.68 -46.30 56.71
N LEU A 9 13.41 -45.52 55.89
CA LEU A 9 13.43 -44.05 56.04
C LEU A 9 14.02 -43.37 54.80
N ALA A 10 13.31 -42.34 54.32
CA ALA A 10 13.74 -41.44 53.27
C ALA A 10 14.80 -40.46 53.78
N LEU A 11 15.80 -40.12 52.96
CA LEU A 11 16.31 -38.75 52.93
C LEU A 11 17.00 -38.42 51.60
N LEU A 12 16.51 -37.31 51.09
CA LEU A 12 16.82 -36.57 49.88
C LEU A 12 18.21 -35.93 49.98
N ALA A 13 19.08 -36.08 48.98
CA ALA A 13 20.10 -35.09 48.64
C ALA A 13 20.64 -35.30 47.22
N LEU A 14 20.58 -34.21 46.46
CA LEU A 14 20.92 -34.07 45.05
C LEU A 14 22.43 -34.15 44.80
N GLY A 15 22.79 -34.65 43.62
CA GLY A 15 24.16 -34.64 43.12
C GLY A 15 24.23 -35.17 41.70
N LEU A 16 23.58 -34.47 40.77
CA LEU A 16 23.69 -34.72 39.33
C LEU A 16 25.11 -34.40 38.86
N GLY A 17 25.71 -35.36 38.17
CA GLY A 17 26.91 -35.17 37.37
C GLY A 17 26.90 -36.14 36.20
N SER A 18 26.14 -35.84 35.14
CA SER A 18 26.53 -36.20 33.78
C SER A 18 25.74 -35.44 32.71
N CYS A 19 26.50 -35.01 31.70
CA CYS A 19 26.19 -34.87 30.28
C CYS A 19 24.95 -34.09 29.78
N GLN A 20 25.27 -32.95 29.15
CA GLN A 20 24.73 -32.40 27.90
C GLN A 20 23.27 -32.66 27.51
N ARG A 21 22.51 -31.56 27.37
CA ARG A 21 21.57 -31.37 26.27
C ARG A 21 21.36 -29.88 26.02
N GLU A 22 21.38 -29.51 24.74
CA GLU A 22 20.96 -28.22 24.24
C GLU A 22 19.65 -27.80 24.88
N THR A 23 19.60 -26.59 25.43
CA THR A 23 18.36 -26.01 25.94
C THR A 23 17.50 -25.64 24.74
N GLY A 24 16.67 -26.60 24.31
CA GLY A 24 15.44 -26.32 23.61
C GLY A 24 14.58 -25.41 24.47
N LEU A 25 14.18 -24.26 23.91
CA LEU A 25 13.14 -23.41 24.46
C LEU A 25 11.86 -24.23 24.61
N THR A 26 11.49 -24.52 25.85
CA THR A 26 10.20 -25.12 26.19
C THR A 26 9.10 -24.12 25.87
N ASN A 27 8.26 -24.47 24.90
CA ASN A 27 6.99 -23.83 24.60
C ASN A 27 6.15 -23.64 25.87
N VAL A 28 6.06 -22.40 26.35
CA VAL A 28 4.97 -21.95 27.20
C VAL A 28 3.97 -21.26 26.26
N GLN A 29 2.97 -22.01 25.81
CA GLN A 29 1.86 -21.47 25.02
C GLN A 29 0.90 -20.74 25.97
N THR A 30 1.05 -19.43 26.08
CA THR A 30 -0.03 -18.54 26.55
C THR A 30 -0.77 -18.00 25.34
N SER A 31 -2.10 -17.92 25.41
CA SER A 31 -3.01 -17.55 24.32
C SER A 31 -2.97 -16.07 23.90
N GLU A 32 -1.80 -15.44 23.92
CA GLU A 32 -1.54 -14.20 23.19
C GLU A 32 -1.07 -14.61 21.80
N THR A 33 -1.71 -14.14 20.74
CA THR A 33 -1.15 -14.20 19.39
C THR A 33 0.17 -13.41 19.39
N THR A 34 1.29 -14.09 19.66
CA THR A 34 2.60 -13.45 19.74
C THR A 34 3.12 -13.25 18.32
N THR A 35 2.63 -12.22 17.63
CA THR A 35 3.23 -11.75 16.37
C THR A 35 4.67 -11.35 16.67
N ASP A 36 5.63 -12.10 16.16
CA ASP A 36 7.07 -11.98 16.41
C ASP A 36 7.83 -11.34 15.24
N HIS A 37 7.09 -10.88 14.22
CA HIS A 37 7.56 -10.27 13.01
C HIS A 37 6.94 -8.87 12.80
N LEU A 38 7.48 -8.13 11.83
CA LEU A 38 6.97 -6.82 11.42
C LEU A 38 5.66 -6.98 10.64
N ILE A 39 4.70 -6.07 10.86
CA ILE A 39 3.42 -6.07 10.14
C ILE A 39 3.22 -4.77 9.36
N ILE A 40 2.56 -4.86 8.22
CA ILE A 40 1.94 -3.74 7.51
C ILE A 40 0.79 -3.25 8.40
N LYS A 41 0.93 -2.04 8.92
CA LYS A 41 -0.05 -1.43 9.84
C LYS A 41 -1.06 -0.55 9.09
N GLU A 42 -0.62 0.13 8.04
CA GLU A 42 -1.50 1.01 7.27
C GLU A 42 -1.00 1.18 5.85
N VAL A 43 -1.93 1.25 4.91
CA VAL A 43 -1.67 1.63 3.52
C VAL A 43 -2.61 2.76 3.11
N PHE A 44 -2.03 3.90 2.79
CA PHE A 44 -2.72 5.03 2.20
C PHE A 44 -2.39 5.11 0.72
N TYR A 45 -3.32 4.61 -0.11
CA TYR A 45 -3.20 4.58 -1.57
C TYR A 45 -4.21 5.50 -2.27
N ALA A 46 -5.27 5.92 -1.56
CA ALA A 46 -6.37 6.68 -2.12
C ALA A 46 -5.93 8.06 -2.62
N GLY A 47 -4.98 8.69 -1.92
CA GLY A 47 -4.61 10.07 -2.16
C GLY A 47 -5.70 11.04 -1.70
N HIS A 48 -5.54 12.30 -2.07
CA HIS A 48 -6.52 13.36 -1.80
C HIS A 48 -7.15 13.88 -3.09
N ALA A 49 -8.30 14.53 -2.94
CA ALA A 49 -8.92 15.26 -4.03
C ALA A 49 -8.56 16.73 -3.97
N MET A 50 -8.49 17.31 -5.15
CA MET A 50 -8.43 18.74 -5.33
C MET A 50 -9.54 19.19 -6.23
N ILE A 51 -10.10 20.34 -5.87
CA ILE A 51 -11.23 20.90 -6.58
C ILE A 51 -10.80 22.26 -7.12
N ARG A 52 -10.95 22.47 -8.42
CA ARG A 52 -10.73 23.76 -9.05
C ARG A 52 -12.06 24.38 -9.48
N THR A 53 -12.28 25.63 -9.11
CA THR A 53 -13.42 26.47 -9.51
C THR A 53 -12.87 27.70 -10.22
N PRO A 54 -12.75 27.69 -11.57
CA PRO A 54 -12.15 28.79 -12.31
C PRO A 54 -12.94 30.10 -12.18
N SER A 55 -12.25 31.21 -12.01
CA SER A 55 -12.86 32.55 -11.89
C SER A 55 -13.33 33.15 -13.22
N THR A 56 -12.95 32.53 -14.35
CA THR A 56 -13.37 32.93 -15.70
C THR A 56 -13.82 31.70 -16.51
N SER A 57 -14.68 31.90 -17.51
CA SER A 57 -15.12 30.82 -18.40
C SER A 57 -13.94 30.30 -19.23
N TYR A 58 -13.33 29.22 -18.77
CA TYR A 58 -12.21 28.57 -19.44
C TYR A 58 -12.73 27.73 -20.62
N ASN A 59 -12.50 28.20 -21.85
CA ASN A 59 -12.79 27.49 -23.11
C ASN A 59 -11.57 26.75 -23.70
N GLY A 60 -10.46 26.69 -22.97
CA GLY A 60 -9.23 25.99 -23.39
C GLY A 60 -9.24 24.52 -22.95
N GLY A 61 -8.54 23.66 -23.69
CA GLY A 61 -8.34 22.27 -23.28
C GLY A 61 -7.64 22.18 -21.92
N TYR A 62 -8.12 21.28 -21.09
CA TYR A 62 -7.44 20.84 -19.86
C TYR A 62 -6.10 20.19 -20.25
N SER A 63 -4.98 20.69 -19.71
CA SER A 63 -3.73 19.94 -19.71
C SER A 63 -3.62 19.28 -18.33
N PRO A 64 -3.70 17.95 -18.22
CA PRO A 64 -3.25 17.29 -17.00
C PRO A 64 -1.79 17.65 -16.72
N PHE A 65 -1.48 17.66 -15.43
CA PHE A 65 -0.26 18.11 -14.75
C PHE A 65 1.08 17.65 -15.40
N PRO A 66 2.13 18.50 -15.46
CA PRO A 66 3.51 18.07 -15.63
C PRO A 66 4.17 17.85 -14.25
N GLY A 67 4.15 16.61 -13.76
CA GLY A 67 4.85 16.25 -12.50
C GLY A 67 4.24 15.14 -11.64
N GLY A 68 3.08 14.59 -12.00
CA GLY A 68 2.55 13.34 -11.43
C GLY A 68 2.73 12.24 -12.46
N GLY A 69 3.86 11.53 -12.41
CA GLY A 69 4.10 10.39 -13.28
C GLY A 69 3.18 9.22 -12.91
N GLY A 70 1.91 9.26 -13.34
CA GLY A 70 0.97 8.21 -12.99
C GLY A 70 -0.46 8.34 -13.48
N TYR A 71 -0.77 9.12 -14.52
CA TYR A 71 -2.15 9.15 -15.04
C TYR A 71 -2.35 8.12 -16.14
N GLY A 72 -2.86 6.96 -15.73
CA GLY A 72 -3.75 6.18 -16.56
C GLY A 72 -5.17 6.73 -16.42
N ASP A 73 -5.72 7.07 -17.58
CA ASP A 73 -7.15 7.12 -17.94
C ASP A 73 -7.96 8.40 -17.69
N ASP A 74 -8.73 8.69 -18.74
CA ASP A 74 -9.50 9.87 -19.07
C ASP A 74 -10.73 10.02 -18.18
N THR A 75 -10.97 11.24 -17.68
CA THR A 75 -12.29 11.64 -17.19
C THR A 75 -12.63 13.04 -17.72
N ASP A 76 -12.79 13.14 -19.04
CA ASP A 76 -13.68 14.16 -19.59
C ASP A 76 -15.12 13.70 -19.34
N SER A 77 -15.66 14.03 -18.17
CA SER A 77 -17.09 13.94 -17.92
C SER A 77 -17.70 15.33 -18.15
N THR A 78 -17.96 15.65 -19.40
CA THR A 78 -19.05 16.55 -19.71
C THR A 78 -20.32 15.87 -19.20
N ALA A 79 -20.85 16.35 -18.09
CA ALA A 79 -22.18 15.99 -17.63
C ALA A 79 -23.20 16.45 -18.69
N GLU A 80 -23.48 15.58 -19.67
CA GLU A 80 -24.67 15.70 -20.49
C GLU A 80 -25.83 15.12 -19.68
N ASP A 81 -26.67 16.03 -19.22
CA ASP A 81 -27.96 15.74 -18.62
C ASP A 81 -28.85 15.01 -19.64
N SER A 82 -29.39 13.89 -19.19
CA SER A 82 -30.28 13.00 -19.95
C SER A 82 -31.56 13.73 -20.36
N THR A 83 -31.84 13.85 -21.65
CA THR A 83 -33.18 14.24 -22.13
C THR A 83 -33.95 13.04 -22.67
N ALA A 84 -35.03 12.69 -21.95
CA ALA A 84 -36.09 11.82 -22.44
C ALA A 84 -36.95 12.51 -23.51
N GLU A 85 -37.65 11.68 -24.29
CA GLU A 85 -38.31 11.97 -25.57
C GLU A 85 -39.48 12.99 -25.55
N ASP A 86 -39.58 13.66 -26.70
CA ASP A 86 -40.71 14.29 -27.41
C ASP A 86 -42.09 14.42 -26.71
N SER A 87 -42.58 15.67 -26.58
CA SER A 87 -43.92 16.02 -27.07
C SER A 87 -44.16 17.54 -27.08
N THR A 88 -44.88 17.95 -28.11
CA THR A 88 -45.30 19.29 -28.52
C THR A 88 -46.01 20.15 -27.45
N SER A 89 -45.63 21.43 -27.31
CA SER A 89 -46.52 22.59 -27.52
C SER A 89 -45.83 23.92 -27.16
N ALA A 90 -46.16 24.96 -27.93
CA ALA A 90 -45.62 26.31 -27.78
C ALA A 90 -46.27 27.05 -26.60
N ALA A 91 -45.46 27.62 -25.72
CA ALA A 91 -45.85 28.75 -24.87
C ALA A 91 -44.63 29.58 -24.47
N THR A 92 -44.66 30.85 -24.86
CA THR A 92 -43.70 31.89 -24.46
C THR A 92 -43.86 32.18 -22.98
N THR A 93 -42.85 31.85 -22.18
CA THR A 93 -42.69 32.36 -20.81
C THR A 93 -41.24 32.79 -20.62
N ALA A 94 -41.07 34.06 -20.25
CA ALA A 94 -39.77 34.64 -19.93
C ALA A 94 -39.13 33.86 -18.78
N SER A 95 -38.09 33.09 -19.09
CA SER A 95 -37.30 32.36 -18.11
C SER A 95 -36.26 33.29 -17.51
N THR A 96 -36.44 33.61 -16.24
CA THR A 96 -35.46 34.24 -15.37
C THR A 96 -34.14 33.46 -15.44
N ARG A 97 -33.11 34.12 -15.99
CA ARG A 97 -31.67 33.85 -15.87
C ARG A 97 -31.35 32.57 -15.08
N ALA A 98 -31.20 31.45 -15.78
CA ALA A 98 -30.58 30.26 -15.23
C ALA A 98 -29.21 30.69 -14.66
N ALA A 99 -29.04 30.57 -13.35
CA ALA A 99 -27.73 30.68 -12.75
C ALA A 99 -26.89 29.58 -13.38
N THR A 100 -25.94 29.96 -14.23
CA THR A 100 -24.88 29.07 -14.69
C THR A 100 -24.19 28.56 -13.43
N SER A 101 -24.37 27.27 -13.11
CA SER A 101 -23.63 26.62 -12.05
C SER A 101 -22.13 26.79 -12.33
N GLU A 102 -21.37 27.17 -11.30
CA GLU A 102 -19.92 27.27 -11.42
C GLU A 102 -19.36 25.87 -11.77
N LYS A 103 -18.65 25.76 -12.89
CA LYS A 103 -18.07 24.49 -13.31
C LYS A 103 -16.89 24.15 -12.39
N ARG A 104 -17.04 23.09 -11.60
CA ARG A 104 -15.99 22.57 -10.70
C ARG A 104 -15.28 21.37 -11.34
N PHE A 105 -13.96 21.36 -11.28
CA PHE A 105 -13.11 20.29 -11.78
C PHE A 105 -12.49 19.55 -10.60
N TYR A 106 -12.45 18.22 -10.68
CA TYR A 106 -11.97 17.38 -9.58
C TYR A 106 -10.80 16.55 -10.07
N THR A 107 -9.73 16.54 -9.28
CA THR A 107 -8.51 15.80 -9.61
C THR A 107 -8.10 14.99 -8.40
N ARG A 108 -7.87 13.69 -8.60
CA ARG A 108 -7.21 12.83 -7.61
C ARG A 108 -5.71 13.09 -7.67
N VAL A 109 -5.10 13.28 -6.51
CA VAL A 109 -3.65 13.42 -6.32
C VAL A 109 -3.21 12.29 -5.39
N ASP A 110 -2.38 11.39 -5.91
CA ASP A 110 -1.92 10.19 -5.23
C ASP A 110 -0.38 10.16 -5.05
N ASN A 111 0.26 11.32 -5.12
CA ASN A 111 1.69 11.44 -4.82
C ASN A 111 1.98 11.34 -3.32
N ASP A 112 0.98 11.56 -2.46
CA ASP A 112 1.10 11.54 -1.00
C ASP A 112 0.77 10.18 -0.38
N GLN A 113 0.90 9.12 -1.17
CA GLN A 113 0.77 7.74 -0.69
C GLN A 113 1.83 7.38 0.33
N TYR A 114 1.47 6.48 1.25
CA TYR A 114 2.41 5.90 2.20
C TYR A 114 2.02 4.49 2.64
N ILE A 115 3.01 3.78 3.15
CA ILE A 115 2.88 2.51 3.85
C ILE A 115 3.46 2.71 5.25
N THR A 116 2.81 2.15 6.27
CA THR A 116 3.43 2.04 7.59
C THR A 116 3.67 0.59 7.98
N ILE A 117 4.82 0.35 8.58
CA ILE A 117 5.21 -0.94 9.18
C ILE A 117 5.27 -0.77 10.69
N TYR A 118 4.83 -1.76 11.45
CA TYR A 118 4.88 -1.75 12.90
C TYR A 118 5.61 -2.98 13.44
N ASN A 119 6.32 -2.82 14.55
CA ASN A 119 6.89 -3.94 15.29
C ASN A 119 6.02 -4.28 16.52
N PRO A 120 5.14 -5.29 16.43
CA PRO A 120 4.36 -5.80 17.57
C PRO A 120 5.17 -6.69 18.51
N SER A 121 6.36 -7.14 18.10
CA SER A 121 7.18 -8.05 18.88
C SER A 121 7.82 -7.36 20.08
N LYS A 122 8.34 -8.17 21.02
CA LYS A 122 9.09 -7.71 22.19
C LYS A 122 10.58 -7.50 21.91
N GLN A 123 11.02 -7.76 20.69
CA GLN A 123 12.42 -7.69 20.28
C GLN A 123 12.66 -6.61 19.23
N THR A 124 13.89 -6.12 19.12
CA THR A 124 14.26 -5.25 18.00
C THR A 124 14.40 -6.11 16.75
N LEU A 125 13.67 -5.72 15.69
CA LEU A 125 13.75 -6.33 14.36
C LEU A 125 14.54 -5.39 13.43
N TYR A 126 14.90 -5.84 12.23
CA TYR A 126 15.70 -5.06 11.29
C TYR A 126 15.10 -5.09 9.89
N LEU A 127 15.07 -3.94 9.23
CA LEU A 127 14.55 -3.77 7.86
C LEU A 127 15.58 -4.16 6.79
N ASP A 128 16.86 -4.23 7.13
CA ASP A 128 17.93 -4.62 6.23
C ASP A 128 17.61 -5.95 5.50
N SER A 129 17.88 -6.00 4.19
CA SER A 129 17.56 -7.16 3.32
C SER A 129 16.06 -7.50 3.18
N MET A 130 15.17 -6.62 3.63
CA MET A 130 13.74 -6.71 3.34
C MET A 130 13.38 -5.88 2.11
N ALA A 131 12.18 -6.11 1.58
CA ALA A 131 11.61 -5.31 0.51
C ALA A 131 10.09 -5.19 0.65
N ILE A 132 9.54 -4.09 0.14
CA ILE A 132 8.13 -3.96 -0.22
C ILE A 132 7.96 -4.47 -1.64
N VAL A 133 7.00 -5.37 -1.86
CA VAL A 133 6.73 -5.96 -3.18
C VAL A 133 5.26 -5.85 -3.56
N THR A 134 5.01 -5.71 -4.86
CA THR A 134 3.67 -5.81 -5.43
C THR A 134 3.51 -7.14 -6.18
N ASN A 135 2.33 -7.73 -6.12
CA ASN A 135 2.03 -8.97 -6.83
C ASN A 135 1.83 -8.71 -8.34
N GLN A 136 2.16 -9.71 -9.16
CA GLN A 136 1.94 -9.69 -10.61
C GLN A 136 0.47 -9.81 -11.01
N ILE A 137 -0.37 -10.39 -10.15
CA ILE A 137 -1.81 -10.54 -10.38
C ILE A 137 -2.54 -9.30 -9.87
N ASP A 138 -3.25 -8.62 -10.78
CA ASP A 138 -4.33 -7.70 -10.43
C ASP A 138 -5.53 -8.53 -9.94
N PRO A 139 -6.00 -8.36 -8.69
CA PRO A 139 -7.09 -9.15 -8.12
C PRO A 139 -8.45 -8.94 -8.82
N ARG A 140 -8.56 -7.95 -9.72
CA ARG A 140 -9.75 -7.69 -10.55
C ARG A 140 -9.80 -8.52 -11.82
N VAL A 141 -8.76 -9.32 -12.10
CA VAL A 141 -8.62 -10.11 -13.33
C VAL A 141 -8.60 -11.60 -12.99
N ILE A 142 -9.29 -12.41 -13.78
CA ILE A 142 -9.17 -13.86 -13.73
C ILE A 142 -8.16 -14.29 -14.79
N PHE A 143 -7.05 -14.86 -14.34
CA PHE A 143 -6.09 -15.51 -15.22
C PHE A 143 -6.37 -17.01 -15.33
N GLU A 144 -6.50 -17.50 -16.56
CA GLU A 144 -6.47 -18.92 -16.86
C GLU A 144 -5.03 -19.31 -17.17
N PHE A 145 -4.36 -20.01 -16.26
CA PHE A 145 -2.97 -20.42 -16.45
C PHE A 145 -2.86 -21.68 -17.29
N ALA A 146 -1.82 -21.77 -18.10
CA ALA A 146 -1.43 -23.04 -18.71
C ALA A 146 -1.06 -24.09 -17.63
N PRO A 147 -1.16 -25.39 -17.93
CA PRO A 147 -0.82 -26.44 -16.98
C PRO A 147 0.61 -26.29 -16.44
N GLY A 148 0.73 -26.18 -15.11
CA GLY A 148 2.02 -26.02 -14.41
C GLY A 148 2.47 -24.57 -14.21
N ASP A 149 1.76 -23.59 -14.76
CA ASP A 149 2.10 -22.15 -14.63
C ASP A 149 1.36 -21.43 -13.50
N ASN A 150 0.32 -22.04 -12.94
CA ASN A 150 -0.41 -21.44 -11.82
C ASN A 150 0.47 -21.42 -10.56
N PHE A 151 1.06 -20.26 -10.27
CA PHE A 151 1.94 -20.08 -9.14
C PHE A 151 1.26 -19.66 -7.84
N VAL A 152 -0.03 -19.29 -7.86
CA VAL A 152 -0.76 -18.68 -6.73
C VAL A 152 -0.67 -19.50 -5.44
N ASN A 153 -0.56 -20.83 -5.58
CA ASN A 153 -0.45 -21.77 -4.46
C ASN A 153 0.97 -22.27 -4.18
N SER A 154 1.95 -21.82 -4.97
CA SER A 154 3.33 -22.33 -5.01
C SER A 154 4.33 -21.33 -4.45
N TYR A 155 4.20 -20.05 -4.81
CA TYR A 155 5.02 -18.94 -4.30
C TYR A 155 4.29 -17.60 -4.41
N TYR A 156 4.82 -16.54 -3.79
CA TYR A 156 4.29 -15.19 -3.97
C TYR A 156 4.89 -14.61 -5.26
N GLY A 157 4.07 -14.46 -6.31
CA GLY A 157 4.51 -13.99 -7.63
C GLY A 157 4.56 -12.48 -7.72
N VAL A 158 5.76 -11.93 -7.78
CA VAL A 158 6.05 -10.50 -7.65
C VAL A 158 6.24 -9.81 -9.01
N ASN A 159 5.76 -8.56 -9.11
CA ASN A 159 6.04 -7.62 -10.19
C ASN A 159 7.15 -6.62 -9.81
N SER A 160 6.88 -5.74 -8.84
CA SER A 160 7.82 -4.70 -8.37
C SER A 160 8.47 -5.08 -7.03
N ILE A 161 9.72 -4.70 -6.83
CA ILE A 161 10.52 -5.00 -5.63
C ILE A 161 11.29 -3.75 -5.20
N MET A 162 10.86 -3.12 -4.11
CA MET A 162 11.48 -1.94 -3.50
C MET A 162 12.24 -2.34 -2.23
N CYS A 163 13.57 -2.33 -2.29
CA CYS A 163 14.46 -2.85 -1.25
C CYS A 163 14.78 -1.79 -0.21
N PHE A 164 14.70 -2.15 1.07
CA PHE A 164 15.28 -1.32 2.12
C PHE A 164 16.81 -1.30 1.98
N PRO A 165 17.47 -0.15 2.26
CA PRO A 165 18.92 -0.08 2.33
C PRO A 165 19.44 -0.82 3.57
N GLY A 166 20.77 -0.95 3.67
CA GLY A 166 21.46 -1.44 4.86
C GLY A 166 22.24 -2.76 4.67
N LYS A 167 23.10 -3.06 5.64
CA LYS A 167 24.08 -4.17 5.63
C LYS A 167 23.79 -5.26 6.67
N GLY A 168 22.67 -5.16 7.40
CA GLY A 168 22.15 -6.19 8.28
C GLY A 168 21.66 -5.68 9.64
N HIS A 169 22.21 -4.55 10.11
CA HIS A 169 21.87 -3.97 11.41
C HIS A 169 21.74 -2.43 11.38
N ASP A 170 21.62 -1.84 10.19
CA ASP A 170 21.62 -0.38 10.04
C ASP A 170 20.25 0.22 10.39
N TYR A 171 19.16 -0.53 10.17
CA TYR A 171 17.79 -0.04 10.34
C TYR A 171 16.99 -0.87 11.37
N PRO A 172 17.28 -0.70 12.68
CA PRO A 172 16.52 -1.35 13.75
C PRO A 172 15.12 -0.75 13.89
N VAL A 173 14.13 -1.62 14.07
CA VAL A 173 12.75 -1.26 14.45
C VAL A 173 12.50 -1.78 15.86
N LYS A 174 12.38 -0.87 16.82
CA LYS A 174 12.18 -1.20 18.23
C LYS A 174 10.76 -1.73 18.48
N PRO A 175 10.53 -2.52 19.55
CA PRO A 175 9.19 -2.88 20.00
C PRO A 175 8.28 -1.65 20.09
N GLY A 176 7.11 -1.70 19.46
CA GLY A 176 6.15 -0.60 19.45
C GLY A 176 6.46 0.55 18.48
N GLN A 177 7.55 0.46 17.70
CA GLN A 177 7.88 1.47 16.71
C GLN A 177 7.05 1.29 15.43
N THR A 178 6.56 2.40 14.89
CA THR A 178 6.03 2.50 13.53
C THR A 178 7.08 3.14 12.64
N ILE A 179 7.26 2.59 11.44
CA ILE A 179 8.09 3.12 10.36
C ILE A 179 7.14 3.62 9.27
N VAL A 180 7.37 4.83 8.78
CA VAL A 180 6.61 5.46 7.70
C VAL A 180 7.46 5.45 6.44
N ILE A 181 6.89 4.90 5.36
CA ILE A 181 7.51 4.83 4.05
C ILE A 181 6.60 5.63 3.12
N ALA A 182 7.07 6.75 2.61
CA ALA A 182 6.30 7.63 1.72
C ALA A 182 6.60 7.32 0.25
N ASN A 183 5.69 7.69 -0.66
CA ASN A 183 6.04 7.79 -2.07
C ASN A 183 7.09 8.89 -2.26
N HIS A 184 6.68 10.14 -1.99
CA HIS A 184 7.58 11.29 -1.87
C HIS A 184 7.54 11.82 -0.44
N ALA A 185 8.69 11.89 0.22
CA ALA A 185 8.81 12.37 1.59
C ALA A 185 8.94 13.90 1.63
N ILE A 186 7.88 14.61 1.23
CA ILE A 186 7.81 16.08 1.19
C ILE A 186 6.54 16.62 1.89
N ASP A 187 6.46 17.94 2.04
CA ASP A 187 5.21 18.62 2.38
C ASP A 187 4.39 18.84 1.10
N HIS A 188 3.45 17.93 0.84
CA HIS A 188 2.69 17.89 -0.42
C HIS A 188 1.81 19.12 -0.63
N ALA A 189 1.29 19.71 0.44
CA ALA A 189 0.53 20.95 0.33
C ALA A 189 1.42 22.11 -0.15
N LYS A 190 2.60 22.27 0.45
CA LYS A 190 3.55 23.32 0.04
C LYS A 190 4.11 23.11 -1.35
N ASP A 191 4.41 21.87 -1.72
CA ASP A 191 4.86 21.55 -3.08
C ASP A 191 3.77 21.94 -4.10
N TYR A 192 2.51 21.63 -3.79
CA TYR A 192 1.40 21.97 -4.66
C TYR A 192 1.16 23.49 -4.76
N GLU A 193 1.19 24.22 -3.64
CA GLU A 193 1.11 25.69 -3.63
C GLU A 193 2.23 26.32 -4.48
N LYS A 194 3.46 25.81 -4.35
CA LYS A 194 4.59 26.26 -5.16
C LYS A 194 4.37 25.99 -6.64
N TYR A 195 3.87 24.80 -6.99
CA TYR A 195 3.54 24.48 -8.37
C TYR A 195 2.53 25.48 -8.96
N LEU A 196 1.47 25.83 -8.21
CA LEU A 196 0.49 26.80 -8.69
C LEU A 196 1.12 28.17 -8.94
N ASP A 197 1.97 28.64 -8.02
CA ASP A 197 2.69 29.92 -8.17
C ASP A 197 3.64 29.92 -9.37
N ASP A 198 4.45 28.87 -9.53
CA ASP A 198 5.39 28.70 -10.64
C ASP A 198 4.67 28.71 -12.02
N ASN A 199 3.41 28.29 -12.06
CA ASN A 199 2.59 28.22 -13.28
C ASN A 199 1.60 29.41 -13.42
N GLY A 200 1.64 30.39 -12.52
CA GLY A 200 0.79 31.58 -12.57
C GLY A 200 -0.69 31.30 -12.31
N GLU A 201 -1.02 30.20 -11.63
CA GLU A 201 -2.38 29.82 -11.28
C GLU A 201 -2.87 30.57 -10.04
N ASN A 202 -4.17 30.86 -9.99
CA ASN A 202 -4.78 31.55 -8.85
C ASN A 202 -5.15 30.54 -7.76
N LEU A 203 -4.37 30.48 -6.69
CA LEU A 203 -4.60 29.59 -5.53
C LEU A 203 -6.04 29.65 -4.99
N LYS A 204 -6.73 30.79 -5.08
CA LYS A 204 -8.11 30.94 -4.59
C LYS A 204 -9.14 30.14 -5.40
N GLU A 205 -8.77 29.66 -6.58
CA GLU A 205 -9.60 28.77 -7.39
C GLU A 205 -9.50 27.32 -6.93
N TYR A 206 -8.62 26.99 -5.98
CA TYR A 206 -8.34 25.62 -5.56
C TYR A 206 -8.80 25.37 -4.12
N GLU A 207 -9.44 24.23 -3.90
CA GLU A 207 -9.83 23.70 -2.60
C GLU A 207 -9.22 22.30 -2.40
N GLY A 208 -8.95 21.93 -1.14
CA GLY A 208 -8.48 20.59 -0.74
C GLY A 208 -6.96 20.47 -0.53
N ILE A 209 -6.17 21.47 -0.92
CA ILE A 209 -4.71 21.50 -0.74
C ILE A 209 -4.33 21.37 0.75
N ASP A 210 -5.14 21.94 1.63
CA ASP A 210 -4.95 21.88 3.09
C ASP A 210 -5.09 20.46 3.67
N GLN A 211 -5.62 19.51 2.90
CA GLN A 211 -5.72 18.10 3.29
C GLN A 211 -4.47 17.29 2.93
N PHE A 212 -3.66 17.76 1.97
CA PHE A 212 -2.48 17.03 1.51
C PHE A 212 -1.48 16.81 2.64
N LEU A 213 -0.87 15.64 2.66
CA LEU A 213 -0.05 15.23 3.81
C LEU A 213 1.28 15.97 3.89
N ASP A 214 1.78 16.17 5.11
CA ASP A 214 3.19 16.49 5.34
C ASP A 214 3.94 15.20 5.65
N LEU A 215 4.59 14.65 4.63
CA LEU A 215 5.40 13.43 4.70
C LEU A 215 6.90 13.74 4.76
N SER A 216 7.30 15.00 4.98
CA SER A 216 8.71 15.42 5.02
C SER A 216 9.55 14.75 6.12
N LYS A 217 8.89 14.08 7.06
CA LYS A 217 9.48 13.36 8.20
C LYS A 217 9.28 11.85 8.12
N ALA A 218 8.93 11.32 6.95
CA ALA A 218 8.89 9.87 6.74
C ALA A 218 10.27 9.26 7.03
N ASP A 219 10.30 8.00 7.47
CA ASP A 219 11.54 7.28 7.76
C ASP A 219 12.24 6.83 6.47
N PHE A 220 11.48 6.60 5.40
CA PHE A 220 11.96 6.25 4.07
C PHE A 220 11.06 6.83 2.98
N GLU A 221 11.56 6.87 1.75
CA GLU A 221 10.75 7.11 0.54
C GLU A 221 11.04 6.08 -0.56
N TRP A 222 10.13 5.90 -1.52
CA TRP A 222 10.37 5.01 -2.68
C TRP A 222 10.36 5.73 -4.03
N SER A 223 10.19 7.05 -4.06
CA SER A 223 10.36 7.82 -5.29
C SER A 223 11.79 7.66 -5.84
N PRO A 224 11.99 7.70 -7.17
CA PRO A 224 13.33 7.59 -7.73
C PRO A 224 14.23 8.72 -7.21
N SER A 225 15.47 8.40 -6.84
CA SER A 225 16.45 9.41 -6.39
C SER A 225 16.78 10.50 -7.41
N THR A 226 16.42 10.29 -8.67
CA THR A 226 16.52 11.28 -9.76
C THR A 226 15.30 12.19 -9.88
N ASP A 227 14.23 11.90 -9.15
CA ASP A 227 13.01 12.72 -9.15
C ASP A 227 13.31 14.10 -8.57
N LYS A 228 12.72 15.14 -9.18
CA LYS A 228 12.86 16.53 -8.72
C LYS A 228 12.33 16.73 -7.30
N ASN A 229 11.40 15.88 -6.86
CA ASN A 229 10.70 15.95 -5.59
C ASN A 229 11.28 14.98 -4.55
N ASN A 230 12.41 14.29 -4.83
CA ASN A 230 13.09 13.44 -3.86
C ASN A 230 13.62 14.28 -2.68
N ASN A 231 13.49 13.78 -1.45
CA ASN A 231 14.01 14.42 -0.26
C ASN A 231 15.37 13.82 0.12
N PRO A 232 16.48 14.54 -0.10
CA PRO A 232 17.83 13.99 0.13
C PRO A 232 18.15 13.67 1.60
N ASN A 233 17.29 14.07 2.54
CA ASN A 233 17.44 13.78 3.96
C ASN A 233 16.70 12.51 4.41
N VAL A 234 15.90 11.91 3.53
CA VAL A 234 15.14 10.69 3.78
C VAL A 234 15.79 9.55 2.98
N PRO A 235 16.13 8.41 3.60
CA PRO A 235 16.70 7.29 2.87
C PRO A 235 15.73 6.69 1.84
N ASP A 236 16.24 6.38 0.65
CA ASP A 236 15.46 5.80 -0.43
C ASP A 236 15.38 4.26 -0.31
N LEU A 237 14.19 3.71 -0.59
CA LEU A 237 14.04 2.34 -1.06
C LEU A 237 14.47 2.28 -2.53
N MET A 238 15.36 1.35 -2.84
CA MET A 238 15.86 1.18 -4.20
C MET A 238 15.19 -0.02 -4.87
N PRO A 239 14.78 0.09 -6.14
CA PRO A 239 14.27 -1.06 -6.85
C PRO A 239 15.39 -2.10 -6.98
N ILE A 240 15.07 -3.40 -6.86
CA ILE A 240 16.09 -4.46 -6.94
C ILE A 240 16.87 -4.41 -8.27
N THR A 241 16.17 -4.00 -9.33
CA THR A 241 16.69 -3.60 -10.65
C THR A 241 15.76 -2.52 -11.22
N PRO A 242 16.21 -1.67 -12.17
CA PRO A 242 15.37 -0.60 -12.71
C PRO A 242 14.02 -1.06 -13.29
N ASN A 243 13.94 -2.26 -13.86
CA ASN A 243 12.72 -2.84 -14.44
C ASN A 243 11.68 -3.27 -13.39
N ARG A 244 12.03 -3.22 -12.10
CA ARG A 244 11.22 -3.69 -10.98
C ARG A 244 10.83 -2.57 -10.03
N ALA A 245 10.89 -1.33 -10.50
CA ALA A 245 10.45 -0.17 -9.74
C ALA A 245 8.93 -0.18 -9.51
N MET A 246 8.51 0.42 -8.40
CA MET A 246 7.13 0.74 -8.08
C MET A 246 6.99 2.26 -8.14
N SER A 247 6.02 2.77 -8.89
CA SER A 247 5.74 4.21 -8.98
C SER A 247 4.69 4.65 -7.95
N THR A 248 3.56 3.94 -7.93
CA THR A 248 2.39 4.18 -7.08
C THR A 248 1.93 2.85 -6.49
N ILE A 249 1.12 2.91 -5.44
CA ILE A 249 0.34 1.77 -4.95
C ILE A 249 -0.96 1.71 -5.76
N PRO A 250 -1.15 0.69 -6.62
CA PRO A 250 -2.37 0.58 -7.42
C PRO A 250 -3.62 0.39 -6.55
N GLU A 251 -4.77 0.81 -7.08
CA GLU A 251 -6.08 0.60 -6.42
C GLU A 251 -6.51 -0.89 -6.33
N ALA A 252 -5.80 -1.77 -7.04
CA ALA A 252 -5.99 -3.22 -7.00
C ALA A 252 -4.64 -3.94 -7.14
N VAL A 253 -4.15 -4.53 -6.05
CA VAL A 253 -2.82 -5.17 -6.02
C VAL A 253 -2.68 -6.06 -4.78
N GLY A 254 -1.87 -7.11 -4.86
CA GLY A 254 -1.30 -7.73 -3.66
C GLY A 254 -0.06 -6.95 -3.21
N LEU A 255 0.03 -6.58 -1.94
CA LEU A 255 1.19 -5.91 -1.35
C LEU A 255 1.80 -6.80 -0.27
N ALA A 256 3.12 -6.91 -0.21
CA ALA A 256 3.79 -7.68 0.84
C ALA A 256 5.09 -7.05 1.32
N LEU A 257 5.40 -7.30 2.59
CA LEU A 257 6.72 -7.14 3.17
C LEU A 257 7.42 -8.49 3.11
N VAL A 258 8.61 -8.55 2.50
CA VAL A 258 9.34 -9.81 2.29
C VAL A 258 10.78 -9.70 2.74
N ARG A 259 11.39 -10.83 3.11
CA ARG A 259 12.84 -10.97 3.24
C ARG A 259 13.41 -11.51 1.94
N LEU A 260 14.32 -10.78 1.31
CA LEU A 260 14.86 -11.19 0.02
C LEU A 260 15.71 -12.47 0.16
N PRO A 261 15.49 -13.50 -0.68
CA PRO A 261 16.31 -14.73 -0.65
C PRO A 261 17.66 -14.55 -1.37
N TRP A 262 17.89 -13.38 -1.98
CA TRP A 262 19.05 -13.05 -2.80
C TRP A 262 19.44 -11.58 -2.63
N SER A 263 20.72 -11.30 -2.86
CA SER A 263 21.20 -9.91 -2.97
C SER A 263 20.73 -9.27 -4.30
N PRO A 264 20.63 -7.93 -4.39
CA PRO A 264 20.37 -7.24 -5.65
C PRO A 264 21.35 -7.62 -6.77
N ALA A 265 22.65 -7.75 -6.44
CA ALA A 265 23.67 -8.15 -7.40
C ALA A 265 23.47 -9.57 -7.95
N THR A 266 23.01 -10.51 -7.10
CA THR A 266 22.65 -11.87 -7.51
C THR A 266 21.40 -11.85 -8.39
N PHE A 267 20.37 -11.12 -7.99
CA PHE A 267 19.12 -11.02 -8.74
C PHE A 267 19.33 -10.42 -10.14
N ALA A 268 20.19 -9.40 -10.26
CA ALA A 268 20.56 -8.82 -11.55
C ALA A 268 21.20 -9.83 -12.51
N GLN A 269 21.78 -10.94 -12.04
CA GLN A 269 22.25 -12.01 -12.94
C GLN A 269 21.11 -12.93 -13.40
N TYR A 270 20.10 -13.16 -12.56
CA TYR A 270 18.91 -13.91 -12.95
C TYR A 270 18.12 -13.19 -14.03
N GLU A 271 17.95 -11.87 -13.90
CA GLU A 271 17.16 -11.06 -14.84
C GLU A 271 17.81 -10.89 -16.23
N LYS A 272 19.11 -11.15 -16.36
CA LYS A 272 19.80 -11.18 -17.67
C LYS A 272 19.44 -12.38 -18.53
N ARG A 273 18.88 -13.44 -17.93
CA ARG A 273 18.52 -14.66 -18.65
C ARG A 273 17.19 -14.48 -19.34
N ASN A 274 16.93 -15.25 -20.39
CA ASN A 274 15.62 -15.29 -21.04
C ASN A 274 14.70 -16.25 -20.25
N PRO A 275 13.64 -15.77 -19.58
CA PRO A 275 12.78 -16.61 -18.74
C PRO A 275 12.02 -17.69 -19.52
N GLU A 276 11.65 -17.42 -20.78
CA GLU A 276 10.95 -18.38 -21.64
C GLU A 276 11.89 -19.53 -22.06
N ALA A 277 13.14 -19.20 -22.40
CA ALA A 277 14.18 -20.19 -22.71
C ALA A 277 14.54 -21.01 -21.46
N ASP A 278 14.63 -20.38 -20.30
CA ASP A 278 14.88 -21.05 -19.01
C ASP A 278 13.77 -22.03 -18.66
N LYS A 279 12.51 -21.64 -18.89
CA LYS A 279 11.35 -22.52 -18.73
C LYS A 279 11.45 -23.76 -19.62
N LYS A 280 11.73 -23.58 -20.92
CA LYS A 280 11.88 -24.70 -21.89
C LYS A 280 13.02 -25.64 -21.48
N ALA A 281 14.11 -25.09 -20.97
CA ALA A 281 15.29 -25.84 -20.53
C ALA A 281 15.22 -26.33 -19.07
N LYS A 282 14.16 -25.97 -18.32
CA LYS A 282 13.99 -26.28 -16.88
C LYS A 282 15.16 -25.79 -16.02
N VAL A 283 15.69 -24.61 -16.33
CA VAL A 283 16.74 -23.96 -15.54
C VAL A 283 16.13 -23.40 -14.26
N LYS A 284 16.81 -23.60 -13.12
CA LYS A 284 16.41 -22.98 -11.86
C LYS A 284 16.70 -21.48 -11.88
N ASN A 285 15.64 -20.67 -11.95
CA ASN A 285 15.67 -19.21 -11.95
C ASN A 285 14.43 -18.70 -11.19
N PRO A 286 14.54 -17.71 -10.29
CA PRO A 286 13.37 -17.11 -9.65
C PRO A 286 12.52 -16.24 -10.59
N VAL A 287 13.01 -15.91 -11.79
CA VAL A 287 12.25 -15.15 -12.79
C VAL A 287 11.58 -16.12 -13.76
N HIS A 288 10.25 -16.24 -13.66
CA HIS A 288 9.46 -17.22 -14.39
C HIS A 288 8.69 -16.60 -15.53
N TYR A 289 8.67 -17.26 -16.69
CA TYR A 289 7.74 -16.94 -17.79
C TYR A 289 6.44 -17.72 -17.59
N ILE A 290 5.34 -17.00 -17.42
CA ILE A 290 4.03 -17.54 -17.09
C ILE A 290 3.17 -17.54 -18.35
N ASN A 291 2.73 -18.73 -18.76
CA ASN A 291 1.78 -18.86 -19.86
C ASN A 291 0.34 -18.78 -19.37
N VAL A 292 -0.48 -18.02 -20.09
CA VAL A 292 -1.94 -17.96 -19.89
C VAL A 292 -2.67 -18.49 -21.12
N THR A 293 -3.86 -19.05 -20.92
CA THR A 293 -4.65 -19.71 -21.96
C THR A 293 -5.87 -18.92 -22.40
N ASN A 294 -6.26 -17.89 -21.65
CA ASN A 294 -7.33 -16.99 -22.07
C ASN A 294 -6.84 -16.02 -23.15
N THR A 295 -7.71 -15.66 -24.10
CA THR A 295 -7.34 -14.88 -25.29
C THR A 295 -7.13 -13.39 -25.02
N ASP A 296 -7.59 -12.90 -23.87
CA ASP A 296 -7.64 -11.47 -23.55
C ASP A 296 -6.35 -10.95 -22.90
N PHE A 297 -5.45 -11.84 -22.49
CA PHE A 297 -4.22 -11.49 -21.78
C PHE A 297 -3.00 -12.13 -22.42
N ALA A 298 -1.90 -11.39 -22.42
CA ALA A 298 -0.61 -11.91 -22.83
C ALA A 298 0.04 -12.71 -21.69
N ASP A 299 0.92 -13.63 -22.07
CA ASP A 299 1.91 -14.20 -21.15
C ASP A 299 2.69 -13.09 -20.44
N PHE A 300 3.22 -13.40 -19.26
CA PHE A 300 3.90 -12.40 -18.44
C PHE A 300 5.04 -13.02 -17.62
N ILE A 301 5.80 -12.16 -16.94
CA ILE A 301 6.89 -12.58 -16.06
C ILE A 301 6.46 -12.41 -14.60
N ALA A 302 6.66 -13.43 -13.78
CA ALA A 302 6.50 -13.34 -12.33
C ALA A 302 7.83 -13.68 -11.63
N VAL A 303 8.19 -12.91 -10.62
CA VAL A 303 9.34 -13.21 -9.77
C VAL A 303 8.89 -14.02 -8.56
N GLU A 304 9.47 -15.19 -8.36
CA GLU A 304 9.19 -16.05 -7.21
C GLU A 304 9.76 -15.44 -5.93
N ILE A 305 8.91 -15.22 -4.93
CA ILE A 305 9.32 -15.14 -3.53
C ILE A 305 8.73 -16.37 -2.81
N PRO A 306 9.58 -17.27 -2.25
CA PRO A 306 9.10 -18.39 -1.45
C PRO A 306 8.19 -17.92 -0.32
N PHE A 307 7.12 -18.65 0.00
CA PHE A 307 6.15 -18.18 0.99
C PHE A 307 6.75 -17.96 2.39
N ASN A 308 7.74 -18.75 2.80
CA ASN A 308 8.44 -18.58 4.07
C ASN A 308 9.33 -17.31 4.12
N ASN A 309 9.50 -16.64 2.99
CA ASN A 309 10.17 -15.34 2.91
C ASN A 309 9.18 -14.16 2.96
N VAL A 310 7.87 -14.42 2.86
CA VAL A 310 6.84 -13.40 3.07
C VAL A 310 6.63 -13.20 4.56
N ILE A 311 6.75 -11.96 5.00
CA ILE A 311 6.71 -11.58 6.42
C ILE A 311 5.29 -11.16 6.79
N ASP A 312 4.68 -10.33 5.96
CA ASP A 312 3.28 -9.94 6.05
C ASP A 312 2.78 -9.55 4.66
N CYS A 313 1.48 -9.71 4.39
CA CYS A 313 0.89 -9.34 3.12
C CYS A 313 -0.58 -8.94 3.23
N MET A 314 -1.04 -8.15 2.27
CA MET A 314 -2.45 -7.77 2.13
C MET A 314 -2.86 -7.66 0.66
N THR A 315 -4.16 -7.68 0.41
CA THR A 315 -4.75 -7.54 -0.93
C THR A 315 -5.66 -6.33 -0.98
N ILE A 316 -5.26 -5.34 -1.77
CA ILE A 316 -6.05 -4.15 -2.06
C ILE A 316 -6.91 -4.45 -3.28
N CYS A 317 -8.21 -4.21 -3.20
CA CYS A 317 -9.12 -4.30 -4.36
C CYS A 317 -10.44 -3.57 -4.08
N PRO A 318 -11.06 -2.89 -5.07
CA PRO A 318 -12.40 -2.38 -4.91
C PRO A 318 -13.39 -3.50 -4.54
N ARG A 319 -14.29 -3.22 -3.60
CA ARG A 319 -15.07 -4.26 -2.90
C ARG A 319 -15.97 -5.11 -3.80
N LYS A 320 -16.40 -4.57 -4.95
CA LYS A 320 -17.24 -5.26 -5.94
C LYS A 320 -16.47 -5.80 -7.15
N ARG A 321 -15.18 -5.51 -7.25
CA ARG A 321 -14.34 -5.85 -8.42
C ARG A 321 -13.44 -7.05 -8.20
N PHE A 322 -13.42 -7.64 -7.00
CA PHE A 322 -12.55 -8.76 -6.70
C PHE A 322 -12.98 -10.04 -7.43
N LEU A 323 -12.07 -10.59 -8.23
CA LEU A 323 -12.30 -11.81 -9.00
C LEU A 323 -11.34 -12.93 -8.61
N MET A 324 -10.09 -12.62 -8.29
CA MET A 324 -9.05 -13.61 -8.09
C MET A 324 -8.10 -13.26 -6.93
N LYS A 325 -7.74 -14.26 -6.13
CA LYS A 325 -6.70 -14.13 -5.10
C LYS A 325 -5.31 -14.09 -5.74
N PRO A 326 -4.49 -13.05 -5.48
CA PRO A 326 -3.12 -12.99 -6.00
C PRO A 326 -2.16 -14.01 -5.34
N SER A 327 -2.49 -14.46 -4.13
CA SER A 327 -1.69 -15.41 -3.35
C SER A 327 -2.58 -16.22 -2.41
N LYS A 328 -2.15 -17.43 -2.04
CA LYS A 328 -2.80 -18.20 -0.98
C LYS A 328 -2.57 -17.65 0.43
N LEU A 329 -1.58 -16.77 0.61
CA LEU A 329 -1.23 -16.25 1.92
C LEU A 329 -2.30 -15.32 2.48
N ASP A 330 -3.04 -14.60 1.63
CA ASP A 330 -4.12 -13.74 2.07
C ASP A 330 -5.48 -14.34 1.71
N LYS A 331 -6.32 -14.54 2.73
CA LYS A 331 -7.63 -15.17 2.58
C LYS A 331 -8.71 -14.19 2.10
N GLY A 332 -8.44 -12.89 2.12
CA GLY A 332 -9.42 -11.87 1.75
C GLY A 332 -8.81 -10.69 0.99
N PHE A 333 -9.55 -9.60 1.00
CA PHE A 333 -9.19 -8.33 0.37
C PHE A 333 -9.97 -7.19 1.02
N LEU A 334 -9.51 -5.96 0.83
CA LEU A 334 -10.25 -4.76 1.18
C LEU A 334 -9.84 -3.61 0.26
N GLY A 335 -10.76 -2.68 0.02
CA GLY A 335 -10.47 -1.43 -0.66
C GLY A 335 -11.21 -0.28 0.02
N VAL A 336 -10.77 0.96 -0.21
CA VAL A 336 -11.50 2.16 0.20
C VAL A 336 -12.74 2.38 -0.68
N THR A 337 -12.71 1.87 -1.91
CA THR A 337 -13.78 1.97 -2.91
C THR A 337 -14.59 0.69 -3.07
N GLU A 338 -15.80 0.83 -3.60
CA GLU A 338 -16.64 -0.27 -4.07
C GLU A 338 -16.29 -0.66 -5.51
N GLU A 339 -16.12 0.33 -6.39
CA GLU A 339 -15.74 0.20 -7.81
C GLU A 339 -14.37 0.85 -8.09
N ASN A 340 -13.89 0.79 -9.33
CA ASN A 340 -12.66 1.51 -9.74
C ASN A 340 -12.84 3.03 -9.54
N PHE A 341 -11.76 3.76 -9.23
CA PHE A 341 -11.81 5.23 -9.09
C PHE A 341 -12.37 5.93 -10.34
N SER A 342 -12.06 5.43 -11.54
CA SER A 342 -12.56 5.98 -12.82
C SER A 342 -14.08 5.88 -12.99
N SER A 343 -14.75 5.01 -12.23
CA SER A 343 -16.21 4.84 -12.27
C SER A 343 -16.96 5.80 -11.34
N TYR A 344 -16.24 6.53 -10.49
CA TYR A 344 -16.86 7.43 -9.52
C TYR A 344 -17.16 8.79 -10.16
N ASN A 345 -18.38 9.30 -9.93
CA ASN A 345 -18.61 10.72 -10.14
C ASN A 345 -17.88 11.55 -9.07
N ASN A 346 -17.73 12.84 -9.32
CA ASN A 346 -16.98 13.76 -8.47
C ASN A 346 -17.41 13.73 -7.00
N GLU A 347 -18.71 13.72 -6.72
CA GLU A 347 -19.24 13.72 -5.35
C GLU A 347 -18.92 12.42 -4.59
N ASN A 348 -19.00 11.28 -5.27
CA ASN A 348 -18.68 10.00 -4.66
C ASN A 348 -17.17 9.85 -4.48
N LEU A 349 -16.36 10.39 -5.40
CA LEU A 349 -14.90 10.36 -5.29
C LEU A 349 -14.44 11.03 -4.00
N LEU A 350 -15.00 12.20 -3.67
CA LEU A 350 -14.68 12.91 -2.43
C LEU A 350 -14.95 12.11 -1.16
N LYS A 351 -15.88 11.14 -1.18
CA LYS A 351 -16.21 10.32 0.00
C LYS A 351 -15.12 9.30 0.34
N VAL A 352 -14.25 8.99 -0.61
CA VAL A 352 -13.21 7.95 -0.49
C VAL A 352 -11.79 8.52 -0.48
N MET A 353 -11.61 9.77 -0.88
CA MET A 353 -10.33 10.48 -0.77
C MET A 353 -9.97 10.74 0.69
N GLY A 354 -8.67 10.71 1.00
CA GLY A 354 -8.16 10.81 2.37
C GLY A 354 -8.40 9.56 3.22
N LEU A 355 -8.99 8.49 2.67
CA LEU A 355 -9.15 7.21 3.37
C LEU A 355 -7.96 6.28 3.13
N SER A 356 -7.70 5.44 4.12
CA SER A 356 -6.63 4.44 4.17
C SER A 356 -7.17 3.10 4.61
N LEU A 357 -6.39 2.04 4.40
CA LEU A 357 -6.61 0.74 5.00
C LEU A 357 -5.72 0.64 6.24
N GLN A 358 -6.34 0.59 7.43
CA GLN A 358 -5.64 0.49 8.71
C GLN A 358 -5.88 -0.88 9.33
N ARG A 359 -4.81 -1.51 9.81
CA ARG A 359 -4.91 -2.78 10.53
C ARG A 359 -5.65 -2.56 11.84
N LYS A 360 -6.64 -3.40 12.12
CA LYS A 360 -7.49 -3.31 13.31
C LYS A 360 -6.67 -3.58 14.56
N PHE A 361 -7.01 -2.87 15.63
CA PHE A 361 -6.46 -3.11 16.97
C PHE A 361 -7.59 -3.61 17.88
N ASP A 362 -7.46 -4.80 18.43
CA ASP A 362 -8.51 -5.47 19.21
C ASP A 362 -8.54 -5.06 20.70
N GLY A 363 -7.71 -4.09 21.08
CA GLY A 363 -7.50 -3.65 22.46
C GLY A 363 -6.28 -4.28 23.14
N LYS A 364 -5.73 -5.37 22.59
CA LYS A 364 -4.51 -6.03 23.07
C LYS A 364 -3.37 -5.93 22.06
N GLY A 365 -3.68 -6.06 20.78
CA GLY A 365 -2.71 -6.06 19.70
C GLY A 365 -3.36 -5.75 18.36
N PHE A 366 -2.51 -5.64 17.33
CA PHE A 366 -3.00 -5.61 15.97
C PHE A 366 -3.47 -6.99 15.55
N VAL A 367 -4.63 -7.04 14.88
CA VAL A 367 -5.24 -8.27 14.37
C VAL A 367 -4.47 -8.74 13.14
N ASP A 368 -4.11 -10.01 13.13
CA ASP A 368 -3.43 -10.65 12.01
C ASP A 368 -3.90 -12.09 11.89
N THR A 369 -4.73 -12.37 10.89
CA THR A 369 -5.34 -13.68 10.66
C THR A 369 -5.09 -14.18 9.24
N ASP A 370 -4.10 -13.59 8.58
CA ASP A 370 -3.79 -13.74 7.15
C ASP A 370 -5.02 -13.48 6.27
N ASN A 371 -5.79 -12.46 6.61
CA ASN A 371 -7.04 -12.15 5.91
C ASN A 371 -7.33 -10.65 5.94
N THR A 372 -7.00 -9.97 4.85
CA THR A 372 -7.17 -8.52 4.74
C THR A 372 -8.58 -8.04 5.09
N THR A 373 -9.62 -8.81 4.75
CA THR A 373 -11.02 -8.45 5.04
C THR A 373 -11.30 -8.36 6.54
N THR A 374 -10.70 -9.25 7.34
CA THR A 374 -10.90 -9.25 8.80
C THR A 374 -9.87 -8.39 9.51
N ASP A 375 -8.65 -8.29 8.97
CA ASP A 375 -7.51 -7.68 9.64
C ASP A 375 -7.47 -6.17 9.48
N PHE A 376 -8.07 -5.63 8.40
CA PHE A 376 -8.08 -4.20 8.11
C PHE A 376 -9.48 -3.59 8.17
N GLU A 377 -9.50 -2.28 8.37
CA GLU A 377 -10.69 -1.42 8.30
C GLU A 377 -10.36 -0.15 7.50
N VAL A 378 -11.41 0.50 6.99
CA VAL A 378 -11.27 1.76 6.25
C VAL A 378 -11.46 2.93 7.20
N LYS A 379 -10.45 3.80 7.27
CA LYS A 379 -10.41 4.97 8.15
C LYS A 379 -9.74 6.15 7.46
N PRO A 380 -10.02 7.40 7.88
CA PRO A 380 -9.20 8.54 7.50
C PRO A 380 -7.72 8.25 7.77
N ALA A 381 -6.84 8.63 6.85
CA ALA A 381 -5.41 8.39 6.94
C ALA A 381 -4.86 8.89 8.28
N SER A 382 -4.08 8.05 8.97
CA SER A 382 -3.60 8.38 10.33
C SER A 382 -2.63 9.56 10.35
N LEU A 383 -1.98 9.84 9.21
CA LEU A 383 -1.08 10.98 9.01
C LEU A 383 -1.80 12.23 8.48
N SER A 384 -3.12 12.21 8.31
CA SER A 384 -3.89 13.40 7.93
C SER A 384 -3.64 14.57 8.88
N ARG A 385 -3.60 15.79 8.33
CA ARG A 385 -3.44 17.00 9.13
C ARG A 385 -4.57 17.09 10.15
N LYS A 386 -4.21 17.35 11.41
CA LYS A 386 -5.22 17.66 12.43
C LYS A 386 -5.86 18.99 12.07
N ALA A 387 -7.19 19.07 12.17
CA ALA A 387 -7.90 20.32 11.98
C ALA A 387 -7.27 21.41 12.87
N ALA A 388 -6.91 22.55 12.26
CA ALA A 388 -6.44 23.70 13.00
C ALA A 388 -7.54 24.07 14.01
N THR A 389 -7.22 24.01 15.31
CA THR A 389 -8.14 24.52 16.32
C THR A 389 -8.25 26.03 16.09
N PRO A 390 -9.44 26.60 15.89
CA PRO A 390 -9.56 28.04 15.70
C PRO A 390 -8.91 28.74 16.90
N GLU A 391 -7.93 29.60 16.66
CA GLU A 391 -7.40 30.48 17.70
C GLU A 391 -8.57 31.23 18.31
N LYS A 392 -8.81 30.99 19.60
CA LYS A 392 -9.80 31.76 20.36
C LYS A 392 -9.37 33.23 20.28
N PRO A 393 -10.19 34.14 19.71
CA PRO A 393 -9.78 35.52 19.55
C PRO A 393 -9.37 36.09 20.92
N ALA A 394 -8.19 36.67 20.98
CA ALA A 394 -7.65 37.28 22.19
C ALA A 394 -8.69 38.22 22.79
N ALA A 395 -9.05 37.99 24.04
CA ALA A 395 -9.97 38.85 24.76
C ALA A 395 -9.39 40.28 24.75
N LYS A 396 -10.14 41.23 24.18
CA LYS A 396 -9.77 42.65 24.23
C LYS A 396 -9.58 43.04 25.70
N PRO A 397 -8.51 43.76 26.05
CA PRO A 397 -8.33 44.25 27.41
C PRO A 397 -9.51 45.14 27.78
N ALA A 398 -10.10 44.87 28.95
CA ALA A 398 -11.15 45.70 29.51
C ALA A 398 -10.61 47.14 29.70
N LYS A 399 -11.38 48.11 29.22
CA LYS A 399 -11.09 49.54 29.39
C LYS A 399 -11.43 50.01 30.79
#